data_AF-A0A932ZU56-F1
#
_entry.id   AF-A0A932ZU56-F1
#
_cell.length_a   1.000
_cell.length_b   1.000
_cell.length_c   1.000
_cell.angle_alpha   90.00
_cell.angle_beta   90.00
_cell.angle_gamma   90.00
#
_symmetry.space_group_name_H-M   'P 1'
#
loop_
_entity.id
_entity.type
_entity.pdbx_description
1 polymer ?
#
loop_
_entity_poly.entity_id
_entity_poly.type
_entity_poly.pdbx_seq_one_letter_code
_entity_poly.pdbx_strand_id
1 'polypeptide(L)'
;ADQETIRYWGIHGHGPDGKFFLFREILGGGSGGRPWGDGVDVIHVVPNSRNLPAEFSESRFPVLVERLALAPDSGGPGKRRGGLGYFKEFRILCDCEALSNADRSIIPPWGVNGGLAGGLYSLTLNPGTSREKAVPALSNRVPVKKEDILRVVTTGGGGWGDPLERETELVRQDVLWGKVTPGGARRDYGVVVGKGGDAAVDAAATEKLRGLLKKKRVRKRPFFDRTVRAVALEPGTDAKRAVTKRGRAQR
;
A
#
# COMPACT_ATOMS: atom_id res chain seq x y z
N ALA A 1 -12.53 11.66 -1.64
CA ALA A 1 -12.37 10.63 -0.60
C ALA A 1 -11.25 11.07 0.35
N ASP A 2 -11.06 10.39 1.47
CA ASP A 2 -10.01 10.73 2.44
C ASP A 2 -8.62 10.32 1.91
N GLN A 3 -7.59 10.96 2.43
CA GLN A 3 -6.18 10.69 2.11
C GLN A 3 -5.32 10.97 3.35
N GLU A 4 -4.12 10.43 3.34
CA GLU A 4 -3.21 10.60 4.46
C GLU A 4 -2.45 11.94 4.43
N THR A 5 -1.91 12.33 5.57
CA THR A 5 -1.12 13.54 5.82
C THR A 5 0.37 13.21 6.09
N ILE A 6 1.04 13.96 6.96
CA ILE A 6 2.49 13.89 7.16
C ILE A 6 2.86 12.64 7.95
N ARG A 7 3.89 11.94 7.46
CA ARG A 7 4.54 10.87 8.18
C ARG A 7 6.01 10.80 7.81
N TYR A 8 6.78 10.21 8.71
CA TYR A 8 8.15 9.88 8.42
C TYR A 8 8.54 8.61 9.15
N TRP A 9 9.37 7.84 8.47
CA TRP A 9 10.09 6.73 9.04
C TRP A 9 11.58 7.06 8.93
N GLY A 10 12.41 6.28 9.59
CA GLY A 10 13.85 6.46 9.46
C GLY A 10 14.64 5.46 10.26
N ILE A 11 15.96 5.62 10.18
CA ILE A 11 16.93 4.92 11.01
C ILE A 11 17.95 5.91 11.57
N HIS A 12 18.48 5.61 12.75
CA HIS A 12 19.58 6.36 13.34
C HIS A 12 20.55 5.43 14.07
N GLY A 13 21.78 5.88 14.20
CA GLY A 13 22.84 5.10 14.83
C GLY A 13 24.21 5.71 14.54
N HIS A 14 25.25 4.91 14.72
CA HIS A 14 26.60 5.25 14.34
C HIS A 14 26.97 4.48 13.08
N GLY A 15 27.44 5.19 12.06
CA GLY A 15 27.87 4.60 10.81
C GLY A 15 29.19 3.83 10.96
N PRO A 16 29.65 3.16 9.89
CA PRO A 16 30.94 2.46 9.88
C PRO A 16 32.15 3.37 10.21
N ASP A 17 32.04 4.68 9.97
CA ASP A 17 33.05 5.69 10.30
C ASP A 17 32.94 6.21 11.76
N GLY A 18 32.06 5.63 12.57
CA GLY A 18 31.80 6.00 13.96
C GLY A 18 30.94 7.26 14.11
N LYS A 19 30.56 7.95 13.04
CA LYS A 19 29.77 9.18 13.13
C LYS A 19 28.29 8.88 13.28
N PHE A 20 27.63 9.72 14.07
CA PHE A 20 26.18 9.67 14.20
C PHE A 20 25.51 10.02 12.86
N PHE A 21 24.48 9.26 12.51
CA PHE A 21 23.60 9.57 11.38
C PHE A 21 22.13 9.51 11.78
N LEU A 22 21.32 10.28 11.05
CA LEU A 22 19.87 10.23 11.12
C LEU A 22 19.32 10.26 9.69
N PHE A 23 18.90 9.11 9.20
CA PHE A 23 18.17 9.00 7.95
C PHE A 23 16.68 9.09 8.26
N ARG A 24 15.98 10.03 7.61
CA ARG A 24 14.53 10.15 7.69
C ARG A 24 13.98 10.49 6.32
N GLU A 25 12.87 9.86 5.98
CA GLU A 25 12.16 10.17 4.75
C GLU A 25 10.71 10.54 5.02
N ILE A 26 10.29 11.66 4.43
CA ILE A 26 8.89 12.05 4.35
C ILE A 26 8.33 11.43 3.08
N LEU A 27 7.45 10.46 3.22
CA LEU A 27 6.88 9.73 2.11
C LEU A 27 5.48 10.24 1.76
N GLY A 28 5.29 10.57 0.48
CA GLY A 28 3.98 10.75 -0.13
C GLY A 28 3.07 9.52 -0.02
N GLY A 29 1.78 9.75 -0.23
CA GLY A 29 0.73 8.73 -0.20
C GLY A 29 -0.26 8.93 -1.33
N GLY A 30 -1.20 8.00 -1.47
CA GLY A 30 -2.25 8.13 -2.46
C GLY A 30 -3.27 9.22 -2.12
N SER A 31 -3.62 10.06 -3.09
CA SER A 31 -4.70 11.04 -2.90
C SER A 31 -6.08 10.38 -2.99
N GLY A 32 -7.12 10.98 -2.41
CA GLY A 32 -8.46 10.44 -2.48
C GLY A 32 -9.05 10.48 -3.90
N GLY A 33 -9.84 9.47 -4.27
CA GLY A 33 -10.67 9.50 -5.47
C GLY A 33 -11.67 10.67 -5.44
N ARG A 34 -11.91 11.27 -6.60
CA ARG A 34 -12.76 12.47 -6.78
C ARG A 34 -13.99 12.10 -7.62
N PRO A 35 -15.12 12.83 -7.50
CA PRO A 35 -16.31 12.57 -8.33
C PRO A 35 -16.02 12.55 -9.84
N TRP A 36 -15.04 13.34 -10.29
CA TRP A 36 -14.67 13.49 -11.70
C TRP A 36 -13.41 12.74 -12.11
N GLY A 37 -12.67 12.10 -11.20
CA GLY A 37 -11.40 11.46 -11.57
C GLY A 37 -10.72 10.68 -10.45
N ASP A 38 -9.81 9.80 -10.84
CA ASP A 38 -9.01 9.01 -9.90
C ASP A 38 -8.12 9.90 -9.02
N GLY A 39 -7.72 9.36 -7.88
CA GLY A 39 -6.72 9.97 -7.02
C GLY A 39 -5.34 9.94 -7.68
N VAL A 40 -4.52 10.92 -7.34
CA VAL A 40 -3.12 11.00 -7.78
C VAL A 40 -2.32 9.98 -6.97
N ASP A 41 -1.61 9.11 -7.68
CA ASP A 41 -0.70 8.15 -7.07
C ASP A 41 0.49 8.90 -6.47
N VAL A 42 0.84 8.62 -5.22
CA VAL A 42 2.06 9.10 -4.56
C VAL A 42 2.25 10.62 -4.61
N ILE A 43 1.35 11.35 -3.95
CA ILE A 43 1.45 12.79 -3.79
C ILE A 43 2.16 13.17 -2.49
N HIS A 44 3.12 14.10 -2.58
CA HIS A 44 3.74 14.74 -1.43
C HIS A 44 2.91 15.95 -1.02
N VAL A 45 2.32 15.90 0.18
CA VAL A 45 1.41 16.95 0.69
C VAL A 45 2.13 18.05 1.47
N VAL A 46 3.40 17.81 1.87
CA VAL A 46 4.24 18.82 2.52
C VAL A 46 4.78 19.77 1.44
N PRO A 47 4.61 21.10 1.59
CA PRO A 47 5.12 22.06 0.62
C PRO A 47 6.61 21.85 0.33
N ASN A 48 6.97 21.85 -0.95
CA ASN A 48 8.34 21.61 -1.44
C ASN A 48 8.98 20.26 -1.05
N SER A 49 8.20 19.30 -0.51
CA SER A 49 8.68 17.93 -0.32
C SER A 49 8.67 17.17 -1.63
N ARG A 50 9.74 16.41 -1.86
CA ARG A 50 9.93 15.52 -3.02
C ARG A 50 10.47 14.19 -2.54
N ASN A 51 10.34 13.16 -3.37
CA ASN A 51 11.00 11.88 -3.15
C ASN A 51 12.52 12.07 -3.00
N LEU A 52 13.14 11.38 -2.05
CA LEU A 52 14.60 11.35 -1.95
C LEU A 52 15.14 10.41 -3.06
N PRO A 53 16.08 10.87 -3.91
CA PRO A 53 16.74 10.00 -4.87
C PRO A 53 17.45 8.83 -4.17
N ALA A 54 17.46 7.67 -4.82
CA ALA A 54 18.11 6.47 -4.29
C ALA A 54 19.61 6.72 -4.14
N GLU A 55 20.24 7.28 -5.17
CA GLU A 55 21.67 7.59 -5.22
C GLU A 55 22.08 8.54 -4.09
N PHE A 56 21.24 9.54 -3.80
CA PHE A 56 21.48 10.43 -2.67
C PHE A 56 21.40 9.69 -1.33
N SER A 57 20.38 8.85 -1.16
CA SER A 57 20.19 8.09 0.08
C SER A 57 21.34 7.13 0.34
N GLU A 58 21.79 6.41 -0.69
CA GLU A 58 22.88 5.43 -0.62
C GLU A 58 24.26 6.08 -0.45
N SER A 59 24.48 7.25 -1.04
CA SER A 59 25.75 7.98 -0.87
C SER A 59 25.92 8.60 0.52
N ARG A 60 24.81 8.88 1.21
CA ARG A 60 24.81 9.66 2.46
C ARG A 60 24.54 8.84 3.71
N PHE A 61 23.86 7.72 3.59
CA PHE A 61 23.40 6.91 4.72
C PHE A 61 23.75 5.43 4.52
N PRO A 62 23.88 4.63 5.60
CA PRO A 62 24.23 3.22 5.51
C PRO A 62 23.00 2.37 5.10
N VAL A 63 22.45 2.65 3.92
CA VAL A 63 21.31 1.95 3.33
C VAL A 63 21.57 1.67 1.86
N LEU A 64 20.94 0.63 1.35
CA LEU A 64 20.84 0.32 -0.08
C LEU A 64 19.35 0.26 -0.45
N VAL A 65 18.92 0.96 -1.50
CA VAL A 65 17.53 0.96 -1.95
C VAL A 65 17.30 -0.23 -2.88
N GLU A 66 16.77 -1.32 -2.31
CA GLU A 66 16.51 -2.58 -3.03
C GLU A 66 15.34 -2.46 -4.00
N ARG A 67 14.32 -1.68 -3.62
CA ARG A 67 13.12 -1.50 -4.42
C ARG A 67 12.47 -0.15 -4.18
N LEU A 68 12.02 0.47 -5.28
CA LEU A 68 11.17 1.65 -5.31
C LEU A 68 10.07 1.44 -6.32
N ALA A 69 8.81 1.37 -5.87
CA ALA A 69 7.66 1.14 -6.72
C ALA A 69 6.39 1.81 -6.18
N LEU A 70 5.33 1.82 -6.99
CA LEU A 70 3.97 1.96 -6.49
C LEU A 70 3.57 0.67 -5.75
N ALA A 71 2.76 0.79 -4.70
CA ALA A 71 2.16 -0.34 -4.01
C ALA A 71 0.86 -0.76 -4.71
N PRO A 72 0.82 -1.86 -5.48
CA PRO A 72 -0.38 -2.30 -6.18
C PRO A 72 -1.52 -2.57 -5.20
N ASP A 73 -2.77 -2.38 -5.64
CA ASP A 73 -3.99 -2.57 -4.84
C ASP A 73 -4.10 -1.67 -3.57
N SER A 74 -3.13 -0.79 -3.30
CA SER A 74 -3.16 0.11 -2.13
C SER A 74 -4.21 1.22 -2.28
N GLY A 75 -4.50 1.66 -3.49
CA GLY A 75 -5.55 2.63 -3.77
C GLY A 75 -6.94 2.06 -3.45
N GLY A 76 -7.75 2.81 -2.71
CA GLY A 76 -9.13 2.44 -2.39
C GLY A 76 -9.96 2.25 -3.66
N PRO A 77 -10.57 1.07 -3.88
CA PRO A 77 -11.41 0.84 -5.04
C PRO A 77 -12.64 1.75 -5.03
N GLY A 78 -13.00 2.23 -6.20
CA GLY A 78 -14.23 2.98 -6.41
C GLY A 78 -14.52 3.07 -7.90
N LYS A 79 -15.64 3.68 -8.27
CA LYS A 79 -15.86 4.14 -9.65
C LYS A 79 -14.67 4.99 -10.10
N ARG A 80 -14.20 5.85 -9.18
CA ARG A 80 -12.89 6.51 -9.25
C ARG A 80 -11.99 5.97 -8.14
N ARG A 81 -10.83 5.44 -8.52
CA ARG A 81 -9.86 4.79 -7.61
C ARG A 81 -9.15 5.85 -6.77
N GLY A 82 -8.83 5.56 -5.52
CA GLY A 82 -7.87 6.37 -4.76
C GLY A 82 -6.44 6.15 -5.25
N GLY A 83 -5.57 7.15 -5.15
CA GLY A 83 -4.18 7.04 -5.55
C GLY A 83 -3.44 5.90 -4.83
N LEU A 84 -2.41 5.35 -5.44
CA LEU A 84 -1.54 4.35 -4.83
C LEU A 84 -0.55 5.01 -3.86
N GLY A 85 -0.12 4.24 -2.87
CA GLY A 85 1.05 4.54 -2.05
C GLY A 85 2.36 4.03 -2.69
N TYR A 86 3.47 4.35 -2.04
CA TYR A 86 4.80 3.79 -2.22
C TYR A 86 4.88 2.36 -1.73
N PHE A 87 5.77 1.62 -2.37
CA PHE A 87 6.42 0.43 -1.88
C PHE A 87 7.93 0.68 -1.97
N LYS A 88 8.61 0.73 -0.83
CA LYS A 88 10.07 0.84 -0.78
C LYS A 88 10.69 -0.24 0.08
N GLU A 89 11.84 -0.75 -0.32
CA GLU A 89 12.65 -1.68 0.47
C GLU A 89 14.07 -1.15 0.59
N PHE A 90 14.58 -1.19 1.82
CA PHE A 90 15.91 -0.74 2.16
C PHE A 90 16.67 -1.89 2.82
N ARG A 91 17.83 -2.26 2.28
CA ARG A 91 18.80 -3.07 2.99
C ARG A 91 19.64 -2.17 3.88
N ILE A 92 19.74 -2.54 5.15
CA ILE A 92 20.47 -1.75 6.15
C ILE A 92 21.92 -2.23 6.23
N LEU A 93 22.89 -1.32 6.16
CA LEU A 93 24.32 -1.66 6.02
C LEU A 93 25.11 -1.58 7.32
N CYS A 94 24.46 -1.23 8.44
CA CYS A 94 25.05 -1.25 9.78
C CYS A 94 24.00 -1.56 10.86
N ASP A 95 24.44 -1.92 12.06
CA ASP A 95 23.55 -2.02 13.21
C ASP A 95 23.02 -0.63 13.58
N CYS A 96 21.70 -0.51 13.75
CA CYS A 96 21.06 0.77 14.03
C CYS A 96 19.70 0.59 14.72
N GLU A 97 18.99 1.70 14.88
CA GLU A 97 17.63 1.74 15.40
C GLU A 97 16.69 2.37 14.38
N ALA A 98 15.55 1.71 14.12
CA ALA A 98 14.46 2.24 13.31
C ALA A 98 13.46 3.04 14.16
N LEU A 99 12.88 4.05 13.51
CA LEU A 99 11.80 4.87 14.04
C LEU A 99 10.66 4.95 13.01
N SER A 100 9.43 5.01 13.50
CA SER A 100 8.24 5.17 12.66
C SER A 100 7.27 6.14 13.32
N ASN A 101 7.23 7.36 12.82
CA ASN A 101 6.24 8.38 13.20
C ASN A 101 5.23 8.52 12.06
N ALA A 102 4.32 7.55 12.03
CA ALA A 102 3.30 7.43 10.99
C ALA A 102 1.98 7.02 11.62
N ASP A 103 0.91 7.63 11.14
CA ASP A 103 -0.47 7.26 11.45
C ASP A 103 -0.99 6.26 10.39
N ARG A 104 -2.29 5.97 10.38
CA ARG A 104 -2.98 5.16 9.37
C ARG A 104 -2.47 3.72 9.24
N SER A 105 -1.84 3.21 10.30
CA SER A 105 -1.49 1.79 10.48
C SER A 105 -2.65 0.94 11.02
N ILE A 106 -3.70 1.60 11.53
CA ILE A 106 -4.92 0.98 12.07
C ILE A 106 -6.16 1.45 11.31
N ILE A 107 -6.28 2.77 11.11
CA ILE A 107 -7.44 3.38 10.45
C ILE A 107 -7.01 3.78 9.03
N PRO A 108 -7.57 3.18 7.96
CA PRO A 108 -7.17 3.52 6.59
C PRO A 108 -7.75 4.87 6.15
N PRO A 109 -7.27 5.44 5.04
CA PRO A 109 -7.99 6.50 4.34
C PRO A 109 -9.35 6.00 3.85
N TRP A 110 -10.41 6.69 4.24
CA TRP A 110 -11.80 6.26 4.02
C TRP A 110 -12.27 6.43 2.57
N GLY A 111 -12.98 5.41 2.08
CA GLY A 111 -13.76 5.52 0.85
C GLY A 111 -15.01 6.37 1.05
N VAL A 112 -15.48 7.01 -0.03
CA VAL A 112 -16.65 7.91 0.01
C VAL A 112 -17.68 7.53 -1.07
N ASN A 113 -18.96 7.72 -0.76
CA ASN A 113 -20.08 7.53 -1.68
C ASN A 113 -20.11 6.13 -2.30
N GLY A 114 -19.89 5.08 -1.50
CA GLY A 114 -19.81 3.70 -1.96
C GLY A 114 -18.43 3.24 -2.42
N GLY A 115 -17.44 4.14 -2.45
CA GLY A 115 -16.03 3.78 -2.57
C GLY A 115 -15.51 3.06 -1.34
N LEU A 116 -14.45 2.29 -1.52
CA LEU A 116 -13.79 1.49 -0.49
C LEU A 116 -12.57 2.21 0.09
N ALA A 117 -12.23 1.85 1.33
CA ALA A 117 -11.03 2.34 1.99
C ALA A 117 -9.74 1.94 1.25
N GLY A 118 -8.73 2.80 1.36
CA GLY A 118 -7.38 2.56 0.89
C GLY A 118 -6.60 1.59 1.79
N GLY A 119 -5.38 1.27 1.36
CA GLY A 119 -4.42 0.47 2.11
C GLY A 119 -3.88 1.19 3.32
N LEU A 120 -3.47 0.43 4.33
CA LEU A 120 -2.83 0.94 5.54
C LEU A 120 -1.36 1.29 5.28
N TYR A 121 -0.82 2.18 6.10
CA TYR A 121 0.61 2.33 6.25
C TYR A 121 1.18 1.09 6.95
N SER A 122 2.34 0.61 6.52
CA SER A 122 3.08 -0.42 7.23
C SER A 122 4.59 -0.24 7.10
N LEU A 123 5.29 -0.57 8.18
CA LEU A 123 6.73 -0.74 8.21
C LEU A 123 7.01 -2.17 8.67
N THR A 124 7.73 -2.93 7.85
CA THR A 124 7.98 -4.35 8.10
C THR A 124 9.47 -4.62 8.03
N LEU A 125 10.01 -5.23 9.07
CA LEU A 125 11.37 -5.73 9.13
C LEU A 125 11.41 -7.16 8.58
N ASN A 126 12.36 -7.44 7.69
CA ASN A 126 12.64 -8.73 7.06
C ASN A 126 11.39 -9.40 6.44
N PRO A 127 10.66 -8.70 5.55
CA PRO A 127 9.44 -9.23 4.95
C PRO A 127 9.69 -10.54 4.18
N GLY A 128 8.75 -11.47 4.26
CA GLY A 128 8.80 -12.77 3.59
C GLY A 128 9.77 -13.78 4.23
N THR A 129 10.37 -13.47 5.39
CA THR A 129 11.32 -14.36 6.06
C THR A 129 10.78 -14.90 7.38
N SER A 130 11.44 -15.91 7.97
CA SER A 130 11.15 -16.38 9.34
C SER A 130 11.39 -15.32 10.42
N ARG A 131 12.09 -14.23 10.08
CA ARG A 131 12.39 -13.09 10.97
C ARG A 131 11.47 -11.90 10.73
N GLU A 132 10.41 -12.06 9.94
CA GLU A 132 9.47 -10.99 9.64
C GLU A 132 8.86 -10.41 10.92
N LYS A 133 8.93 -9.09 11.07
CA LYS A 133 8.32 -8.37 12.20
C LYS A 133 7.66 -7.08 11.71
N ALA A 134 6.40 -6.89 12.08
CA ALA A 134 5.75 -5.59 11.93
C ALA A 134 6.37 -4.59 12.93
N VAL A 135 6.79 -3.44 12.43
CA VAL A 135 7.24 -2.33 13.26
C VAL A 135 6.01 -1.51 13.66
N PRO A 136 5.72 -1.36 14.97
CA PRO A 136 4.56 -0.59 15.41
C PRO A 136 4.61 0.86 14.91
N ALA A 137 3.44 1.42 14.63
CA ALA A 137 3.32 2.86 14.47
C ALA A 137 3.68 3.60 15.77
N LEU A 138 4.19 4.82 15.63
CA LEU A 138 4.67 5.66 16.73
C LEU A 138 5.71 4.94 17.60
N SER A 139 6.62 4.22 16.97
CA SER A 139 7.73 3.56 17.64
C SER A 139 9.02 4.34 17.44
N ASN A 140 9.85 4.28 18.48
CA ASN A 140 11.21 4.77 18.46
C ASN A 140 12.12 3.65 19.01
N ARG A 141 13.36 3.59 18.54
CA ARG A 141 14.38 2.62 19.01
C ARG A 141 14.07 1.15 18.71
N VAL A 142 13.52 0.84 17.54
CA VAL A 142 13.36 -0.57 17.13
C VAL A 142 14.71 -1.10 16.65
N PRO A 143 15.30 -2.12 17.28
CA PRO A 143 16.62 -2.60 16.87
C PRO A 143 16.60 -3.20 15.47
N VAL A 144 17.56 -2.80 14.64
CA VAL A 144 17.76 -3.30 13.29
C VAL A 144 19.21 -3.70 13.12
N LYS A 145 19.44 -4.86 12.52
CA LYS A 145 20.77 -5.40 12.30
C LYS A 145 21.23 -5.14 10.88
N LYS A 146 22.55 -5.09 10.71
CA LYS A 146 23.16 -5.12 9.38
C LYS A 146 22.58 -6.28 8.56
N GLU A 147 22.34 -6.03 7.27
CA GLU A 147 21.67 -6.91 6.29
C GLU A 147 20.17 -7.13 6.49
N ASP A 148 19.54 -6.54 7.52
CA ASP A 148 18.08 -6.58 7.59
C ASP A 148 17.45 -5.74 6.47
N ILE A 149 16.27 -6.16 6.01
CA ILE A 149 15.45 -5.43 5.04
C ILE A 149 14.33 -4.70 5.76
N LEU A 150 14.23 -3.38 5.59
CA LEU A 150 13.07 -2.59 5.99
C LEU A 150 12.20 -2.29 4.78
N ARG A 151 10.95 -2.78 4.80
CA ARG A 151 9.93 -2.46 3.81
C ARG A 151 8.98 -1.41 4.34
N VAL A 152 8.82 -0.33 3.58
CA VAL A 152 7.84 0.72 3.84
C VAL A 152 6.76 0.67 2.78
N VAL A 153 5.51 0.54 3.20
CA VAL A 153 4.34 0.68 2.33
C VAL A 153 3.52 1.86 2.81
N THR A 154 3.30 2.83 1.93
CA THR A 154 2.47 3.98 2.25
C THR A 154 1.00 3.74 1.93
N THR A 155 0.10 4.47 2.61
CA THR A 155 -1.33 4.33 2.35
C THR A 155 -1.64 4.72 0.91
N GLY A 156 -2.58 4.01 0.29
CA GLY A 156 -3.33 4.57 -0.82
C GLY A 156 -4.47 5.47 -0.33
N GLY A 157 -5.00 6.30 -1.21
CA GLY A 157 -6.16 7.14 -0.90
C GLY A 157 -7.46 6.33 -0.90
N GLY A 158 -8.52 6.85 -0.29
CA GLY A 158 -9.84 6.23 -0.37
C GLY A 158 -10.45 6.30 -1.78
N GLY A 159 -11.28 5.33 -2.14
CA GLY A 159 -12.02 5.33 -3.40
C GLY A 159 -13.27 6.21 -3.37
N TRP A 160 -13.77 6.60 -4.55
CA TRP A 160 -15.04 7.30 -4.70
C TRP A 160 -16.00 6.52 -5.59
N GLY A 161 -17.27 6.41 -5.17
CA GLY A 161 -18.30 5.72 -5.97
C GLY A 161 -18.19 4.20 -5.91
N ASP A 162 -19.22 3.48 -6.35
CA ASP A 162 -19.21 2.02 -6.32
C ASP A 162 -18.15 1.42 -7.28
N PRO A 163 -17.21 0.58 -6.80
CA PRO A 163 -16.23 -0.10 -7.65
C PRO A 163 -16.83 -0.88 -8.83
N LEU A 164 -18.04 -1.42 -8.68
CA LEU A 164 -18.69 -2.21 -9.75
C LEU A 164 -19.23 -1.33 -10.89
N GLU A 165 -19.22 -0.01 -10.72
CA GLU A 165 -19.59 0.97 -11.74
C GLU A 165 -18.37 1.53 -12.48
N ARG A 166 -17.15 1.18 -12.09
CA ARG A 166 -15.93 1.56 -12.82
C ARG A 166 -15.96 0.96 -14.22
N GLU A 167 -15.58 1.75 -15.19
CA GLU A 167 -15.44 1.37 -16.60
C GLU A 167 -14.42 0.22 -16.72
N THR A 168 -14.76 -0.87 -17.40
CA THR A 168 -13.92 -2.07 -17.48
C THR A 168 -12.57 -1.79 -18.14
N GLU A 169 -12.55 -0.89 -19.12
CA GLU A 169 -11.32 -0.48 -19.79
C GLU A 169 -10.36 0.28 -18.85
N LEU A 170 -10.88 1.09 -17.92
CA LEU A 170 -10.02 1.73 -16.92
C LEU A 170 -9.43 0.70 -15.95
N VAL A 171 -10.19 -0.34 -15.61
CA VAL A 171 -9.65 -1.45 -14.80
C VAL A 171 -8.59 -2.23 -15.57
N ARG A 172 -8.79 -2.49 -16.87
CA ARG A 172 -7.78 -3.11 -17.72
C ARG A 172 -6.49 -2.28 -17.75
N GLN A 173 -6.59 -0.97 -17.95
CA GLN A 173 -5.44 -0.07 -17.94
C GLN A 173 -4.72 -0.06 -16.59
N ASP A 174 -5.46 -0.03 -15.47
CA ASP A 174 -4.86 -0.15 -14.14
C ASP A 174 -4.10 -1.47 -13.97
N VAL A 175 -4.59 -2.58 -14.54
CA VAL A 175 -3.88 -3.87 -14.54
C VAL A 175 -2.62 -3.83 -15.40
N LEU A 176 -2.71 -3.29 -16.61
CA LEU A 176 -1.56 -3.14 -17.51
C LEU A 176 -0.45 -2.28 -16.92
N TRP A 177 -0.82 -1.24 -16.16
CA TRP A 177 0.12 -0.36 -15.47
C TRP A 177 0.60 -0.90 -14.12
N GLY A 178 0.18 -2.11 -13.72
CA GLY A 178 0.55 -2.72 -12.44
C GLY A 178 0.00 -1.99 -11.22
N LYS A 179 -1.02 -1.14 -11.39
CA LYS A 179 -1.66 -0.39 -10.29
C LYS A 179 -2.67 -1.25 -9.55
N VAL A 180 -3.35 -2.13 -10.29
CA VAL A 180 -4.30 -3.10 -9.77
C VAL A 180 -3.85 -4.49 -10.20
N THR A 181 -3.80 -5.45 -9.28
CA THR A 181 -3.44 -6.82 -9.62
C THR A 181 -4.61 -7.50 -10.37
N PRO A 182 -4.39 -8.54 -11.19
CA PRO A 182 -5.50 -9.31 -11.78
C PRO A 182 -6.46 -9.87 -10.72
N GLY A 183 -5.92 -10.25 -9.56
CA GLY A 183 -6.71 -10.64 -8.38
C GLY A 183 -7.56 -9.49 -7.84
N GLY A 184 -7.00 -8.28 -7.75
CA GLY A 184 -7.67 -7.05 -7.35
C GLY A 184 -8.79 -6.64 -8.32
N ALA A 185 -8.53 -6.68 -9.62
CA ALA A 185 -9.53 -6.43 -10.66
C ALA A 185 -10.78 -7.30 -10.48
N ARG A 186 -10.56 -8.60 -10.26
CA ARG A 186 -11.64 -9.58 -10.04
C ARG A 186 -12.35 -9.36 -8.70
N ARG A 187 -11.60 -9.19 -7.61
CA ARG A 187 -12.11 -9.10 -6.24
C ARG A 187 -12.90 -7.81 -6.01
N ASP A 188 -12.34 -6.67 -6.44
CA ASP A 188 -12.80 -5.36 -6.03
C ASP A 188 -13.74 -4.71 -7.06
N TYR A 189 -13.46 -4.89 -8.35
CA TYR A 189 -14.20 -4.27 -9.45
C TYR A 189 -15.11 -5.26 -10.20
N GLY A 190 -15.01 -6.55 -9.88
CA GLY A 190 -15.73 -7.62 -10.57
C GLY A 190 -15.32 -7.80 -12.03
N VAL A 191 -14.13 -7.34 -12.41
CA VAL A 191 -13.62 -7.41 -13.79
C VAL A 191 -12.71 -8.62 -13.93
N VAL A 192 -12.98 -9.44 -14.94
CA VAL A 192 -12.17 -10.62 -15.27
C VAL A 192 -11.28 -10.25 -16.44
N VAL A 193 -9.97 -10.31 -16.22
CA VAL A 193 -8.95 -10.08 -17.24
C VAL A 193 -8.30 -11.41 -17.64
N GLY A 194 -7.97 -11.54 -18.92
CA GLY A 194 -7.24 -12.68 -19.46
C GLY A 194 -5.81 -12.76 -18.92
N LYS A 195 -5.18 -13.92 -19.09
CA LYS A 195 -3.78 -14.16 -18.70
C LYS A 195 -2.76 -13.66 -19.74
N GLY A 196 -3.23 -13.11 -20.87
CA GLY A 196 -2.38 -12.53 -21.91
C GLY A 196 -1.78 -11.19 -21.50
N GLY A 197 -0.72 -10.76 -22.19
CA GLY A 197 0.00 -9.52 -21.90
C GLY A 197 -0.81 -8.23 -22.12
N ASP A 198 -1.96 -8.32 -22.76
CA ASP A 198 -2.88 -7.21 -23.03
C ASP A 198 -3.98 -7.04 -21.97
N ALA A 199 -4.00 -7.94 -20.97
CA ALA A 199 -5.01 -8.02 -19.92
C ALA A 199 -6.45 -7.95 -20.46
N ALA A 200 -6.73 -8.55 -21.64
CA ALA A 200 -8.03 -8.47 -22.30
C ALA A 200 -9.21 -8.78 -21.36
N VAL A 201 -10.24 -7.93 -21.38
CA VAL A 201 -11.42 -8.11 -20.51
C VAL A 201 -12.32 -9.20 -21.07
N ASP A 202 -12.62 -10.22 -20.26
CA ASP A 202 -13.69 -11.16 -20.53
C ASP A 202 -15.02 -10.51 -20.15
N ALA A 203 -15.75 -10.01 -21.15
CA ALA A 203 -16.99 -9.27 -20.96
C ALA A 203 -18.09 -10.14 -20.32
N ALA A 204 -18.25 -11.38 -20.79
CA ALA A 204 -19.28 -12.28 -20.30
C ALA A 204 -19.01 -12.71 -18.84
N ALA A 205 -17.76 -13.06 -18.53
CA ALA A 205 -17.37 -13.40 -17.16
C ALA A 205 -17.46 -12.19 -16.22
N THR A 206 -17.11 -10.99 -16.70
CA THR A 206 -17.22 -9.73 -15.95
C THR A 206 -18.67 -9.40 -15.62
N GLU A 207 -19.58 -9.47 -16.60
CA GLU A 207 -21.00 -9.22 -16.37
C GLU A 207 -21.58 -10.21 -15.35
N LYS A 208 -21.30 -11.51 -15.54
CA LYS A 208 -21.71 -12.57 -14.62
C LYS A 208 -21.18 -12.30 -13.21
N LEU A 209 -19.89 -11.97 -13.06
CA LEU A 209 -19.27 -11.70 -11.77
C LEU A 209 -19.86 -10.46 -11.09
N ARG A 210 -20.03 -9.35 -11.82
CA ARG A 210 -20.70 -8.15 -11.30
C ARG A 210 -22.13 -8.43 -10.86
N GLY A 211 -22.88 -9.23 -11.62
CA GLY A 211 -24.22 -9.66 -11.24
C GLY A 211 -24.25 -10.45 -9.93
N LEU A 212 -23.32 -11.39 -9.76
CA LEU A 212 -23.16 -12.16 -8.51
C LEU A 212 -22.76 -11.26 -7.33
N LEU A 213 -21.81 -10.35 -7.51
CA LEU A 213 -21.35 -9.43 -6.47
C LEU A 213 -22.44 -8.44 -6.06
N LYS A 214 -23.26 -7.95 -7.01
CA LYS A 214 -24.43 -7.12 -6.72
C LYS A 214 -25.47 -7.89 -5.90
N LYS A 215 -25.80 -9.13 -6.30
CA LYS A 215 -26.76 -9.98 -5.55
C LYS A 215 -26.29 -10.32 -4.14
N LYS A 216 -24.97 -10.51 -3.92
CA LYS A 216 -24.40 -10.73 -2.58
C LYS A 216 -24.47 -9.51 -1.66
N ARG A 217 -24.72 -8.30 -2.18
CA ARG A 217 -24.83 -7.10 -1.35
C ARG A 217 -26.22 -7.04 -0.72
N VAL A 218 -26.30 -7.54 0.51
CA VAL A 218 -27.52 -7.52 1.33
C VAL A 218 -27.88 -6.10 1.80
N ARG A 219 -26.92 -5.16 1.79
CA ARG A 219 -27.12 -3.79 2.28
C ARG A 219 -26.40 -2.77 1.40
N LYS A 220 -26.97 -1.56 1.31
CA LYS A 220 -26.36 -0.41 0.63
C LYS A 220 -25.02 -0.08 1.28
N ARG A 221 -23.99 0.22 0.48
CA ARG A 221 -22.67 0.64 0.99
C ARG A 221 -22.82 1.93 1.81
N PRO A 222 -22.05 2.07 2.91
CA PRO A 222 -22.07 3.30 3.69
C PRO A 222 -21.53 4.47 2.86
N PHE A 223 -21.91 5.69 3.26
CA PHE A 223 -21.35 6.88 2.64
C PHE A 223 -19.85 7.02 2.94
N PHE A 224 -19.41 6.66 4.14
CA PHE A 224 -18.00 6.56 4.52
C PHE A 224 -17.64 5.09 4.77
N ASP A 225 -16.70 4.55 4.01
CA ASP A 225 -16.14 3.22 4.27
C ASP A 225 -14.80 3.33 4.98
N ARG A 226 -14.73 2.82 6.21
CA ARG A 226 -13.54 2.82 7.06
C ARG A 226 -12.97 1.41 7.27
N THR A 227 -13.45 0.43 6.52
CA THR A 227 -13.10 -0.97 6.73
C THR A 227 -11.64 -1.23 6.37
N VAL A 228 -10.93 -1.94 7.25
CA VAL A 228 -9.56 -2.37 6.97
C VAL A 228 -9.59 -3.44 5.90
N ARG A 229 -8.78 -3.26 4.85
CA ARG A 229 -8.68 -4.20 3.74
C ARG A 229 -7.27 -4.77 3.68
N ALA A 230 -7.17 -6.08 3.49
CA ALA A 230 -5.90 -6.70 3.18
C ALA A 230 -5.50 -6.28 1.75
N VAL A 231 -4.39 -5.55 1.64
CA VAL A 231 -3.77 -5.25 0.34
C VAL A 231 -2.87 -6.43 0.00
N ALA A 232 -3.13 -7.07 -1.13
CA ALA A 232 -2.25 -8.11 -1.64
C ALA A 232 -1.02 -7.43 -2.22
N LEU A 233 0.07 -7.40 -1.45
CA LEU A 233 1.38 -7.04 -1.99
C LEU A 233 1.84 -8.23 -2.84
N GLU A 234 2.20 -7.97 -4.10
CA GLU A 234 2.71 -8.99 -5.03
C GLU A 234 3.74 -9.90 -4.33
N PRO A 235 3.52 -11.23 -4.25
CA PRO A 235 4.47 -12.14 -3.67
C PRO A 235 5.65 -12.36 -4.63
N GLY A 236 6.77 -11.70 -4.35
CA GLY A 236 8.08 -12.09 -4.86
C GLY A 236 8.78 -13.03 -3.87
N THR A 237 8.75 -14.33 -4.21
CA THR A 237 9.47 -15.49 -3.62
C THR A 237 9.18 -15.88 -2.17
N ASP A 238 8.43 -16.98 -2.04
CA ASP A 238 8.22 -17.86 -0.87
C ASP A 238 7.72 -17.25 0.46
N ALA A 239 6.40 -17.14 0.60
CA ALA A 239 5.75 -17.17 1.90
C ALA A 239 4.40 -17.91 1.80
N LYS A 240 4.45 -19.24 1.70
CA LYS A 240 3.28 -20.08 2.01
C LYS A 240 2.99 -19.97 3.52
N ARG A 241 1.72 -19.67 3.83
CA ARG A 241 1.01 -19.84 5.11
C ARG A 241 1.38 -18.91 6.28
N ALA A 242 0.56 -17.90 6.50
CA ALA A 242 0.23 -17.42 7.86
C ALA A 242 -1.11 -16.67 7.91
N VAL A 243 -2.22 -17.31 7.52
CA VAL A 243 -3.57 -16.83 7.88
C VAL A 243 -4.39 -18.01 8.39
N THR A 244 -4.07 -18.48 9.59
CA THR A 244 -5.02 -19.18 10.48
C THR A 244 -4.33 -19.45 11.82
N LYS A 245 -4.60 -18.60 12.81
CA LYS A 245 -4.68 -18.88 14.27
C LYS A 245 -4.41 -17.60 15.08
N ARG A 246 -5.40 -16.72 15.15
CA ARG A 246 -5.65 -15.90 16.36
C ARG A 246 -7.15 -15.72 16.50
N GLY A 247 -7.75 -16.65 17.22
CA GLY A 247 -9.19 -16.71 17.47
C GLY A 247 -9.50 -17.81 18.47
N ARG A 248 -8.95 -17.70 19.68
CA ARG A 248 -9.42 -18.27 20.96
C ARG A 248 -8.29 -18.22 21.99
N ALA A 249 -8.34 -17.23 22.87
CA ALA A 249 -7.93 -17.32 24.27
C ALA A 249 -8.13 -15.95 24.94
N GLN A 250 -9.31 -15.74 25.51
CA GLN A 250 -9.55 -14.90 26.69
C GLN A 250 -10.95 -15.25 27.21
N ARG A 251 -10.96 -16.23 28.10
CA ARG A 251 -11.88 -16.39 29.24
C ARG A 251 -11.03 -16.88 30.39
#